data_AF-A0A2A3EUU6-F1
#
_entry.id   AF-A0A2A3EUU6-F1
#
_cell.length_a   1.000
_cell.length_b   1.000
_cell.length_c   1.000
_cell.angle_alpha   90.00
_cell.angle_beta   90.00
_cell.angle_gamma   90.00
#
_symmetry.space_group_name_H-M   'P 1'
#
loop_
_entity.id
_entity.type
_entity.pdbx_description
1 polymer ?
#
loop_
_entity_poly.entity_id
_entity_poly.type
_entity_poly.pdbx_seq_one_letter_code
_entity_poly.pdbx_strand_id
1 'polypeptide(L)'
;MTLMNATGSPTTPIPLDAGDRIRFGLEPRRPYTVRATSEHFVVCTRPRDFATQGEFVYTVIDWRGGIRGPVNVVAQSVDVSTDEQCRDLLHDLEVGRWEISHRNRVPLDILDRDQS
;
A
#
# COMPACT_ATOMS: atom_id res chain seq x y z
N MET A 1 2.34 -1.75 19.09
CA MET A 1 2.88 -3.15 19.13
C MET A 1 3.44 -3.41 17.75
N THR A 2 4.77 -3.46 17.57
CA THR A 2 5.37 -3.52 16.23
C THR A 2 5.18 -4.91 15.62
N LEU A 3 4.44 -5.01 14.52
CA LEU A 3 4.36 -6.23 13.72
C LEU A 3 5.54 -6.23 12.75
N MET A 4 6.68 -6.77 13.20
CA MET A 4 7.84 -6.99 12.33
C MET A 4 7.72 -8.36 11.68
N ASN A 5 7.41 -8.44 10.39
CA ASN A 5 7.48 -9.70 9.67
C ASN A 5 8.88 -9.91 9.08
N ALA A 6 9.37 -11.14 9.26
CA ALA A 6 10.56 -11.62 8.58
C ALA A 6 10.33 -11.59 7.06
N THR A 7 11.32 -11.10 6.35
CA THR A 7 11.38 -10.83 4.91
C THR A 7 10.57 -11.82 4.05
N GLY A 8 9.57 -11.33 3.30
CA GLY A 8 8.96 -12.08 2.19
C GLY A 8 8.12 -13.30 2.58
N SER A 9 7.70 -13.41 3.84
CA SER A 9 6.85 -14.51 4.31
C SER A 9 5.39 -14.08 4.36
N PRO A 10 4.44 -14.99 4.05
CA PRO A 10 3.02 -14.72 4.19
C PRO A 10 2.70 -14.11 5.55
N THR A 11 1.96 -13.02 5.51
CA THR A 11 1.56 -12.24 6.67
C THR A 11 0.08 -12.42 6.90
N THR A 12 -0.32 -12.76 8.13
CA THR A 12 -1.74 -12.76 8.51
C THR A 12 -2.32 -11.36 8.29
N PRO A 13 -3.35 -11.20 7.43
CA PRO A 13 -4.01 -9.93 7.24
C PRO A 13 -4.54 -9.41 8.57
N ILE A 14 -4.33 -8.13 8.80
CA ILE A 14 -4.94 -7.43 9.93
C ILE A 14 -6.13 -6.61 9.40
N PRO A 15 -7.24 -6.47 10.14
CA PRO A 15 -8.41 -5.74 9.65
C PRO A 15 -8.06 -4.28 9.35
N LEU A 16 -8.31 -3.78 8.14
CA LEU A 16 -8.08 -2.38 7.76
C LEU A 16 -9.29 -1.89 6.98
N ASP A 17 -9.74 -0.69 7.31
CA ASP A 17 -10.86 -0.02 6.65
C ASP A 17 -10.38 1.17 5.80
N ALA A 18 -11.14 1.51 4.76
CA ALA A 18 -10.86 2.71 3.97
C ALA A 18 -10.94 3.95 4.87
N GLY A 19 -9.92 4.80 4.81
CA GLY A 19 -9.74 5.96 5.68
C GLY A 19 -8.74 5.72 6.84
N ASP A 20 -8.43 4.47 7.17
CA ASP A 20 -7.44 4.16 8.21
C ASP A 20 -6.09 4.77 7.90
N ARG A 21 -5.39 5.21 8.96
CA ARG A 21 -4.03 5.76 8.85
C ARG A 21 -3.03 4.78 9.42
N ILE A 22 -2.09 4.35 8.58
CA ILE A 22 -1.05 3.40 8.96
C ILE A 22 0.35 3.98 8.71
N ARG A 23 1.30 3.58 9.55
CA ARG A 23 2.72 3.94 9.41
C ARG A 23 3.54 2.70 9.12
N PHE A 24 4.55 2.88 8.30
CA PHE A 24 5.53 1.84 7.99
C PHE A 24 6.87 2.14 8.67
N GLY A 25 7.59 1.09 9.06
CA GLY A 25 8.87 1.14 9.77
C GLY A 25 9.95 1.94 9.05
N LEU A 26 10.08 1.73 7.74
CA LEU A 26 11.03 2.43 6.87
C LEU A 26 10.63 3.89 6.61
N GLU A 27 9.35 4.25 6.78
CA GLU A 27 8.80 5.59 6.51
C GLU A 27 7.91 6.10 7.66
N PRO A 28 8.42 6.21 8.90
CA PRO A 28 7.58 6.36 10.09
C PRO A 28 6.99 7.77 10.26
N ARG A 29 7.53 8.76 9.55
CA ARG A 29 7.20 10.18 9.74
C ARG A 29 5.82 10.55 9.21
N ARG A 30 5.38 9.96 8.10
CA ARG A 30 4.14 10.35 7.40
C ARG A 30 3.28 9.11 7.20
N PRO A 31 2.09 9.04 7.83
CA PRO A 31 1.20 7.92 7.63
C PRO A 31 0.65 7.90 6.20
N TYR A 32 0.36 6.69 5.72
CA TYR A 32 -0.43 6.47 4.53
C TYR A 32 -1.90 6.29 4.94
N THR A 33 -2.81 6.76 4.09
CA THR A 33 -4.24 6.51 4.19
C THR A 33 -4.59 5.26 3.39
N VAL A 34 -5.32 4.32 4.00
CA VAL A 34 -5.90 3.17 3.32
C VAL A 34 -7.02 3.66 2.40
N ARG A 35 -6.95 3.30 1.11
CA ARG A 35 -7.93 3.76 0.09
C ARG A 35 -8.84 2.63 -0.38
N ALA A 36 -8.30 1.42 -0.50
CA ALA A 36 -9.05 0.24 -0.90
C ALA A 36 -8.43 -1.02 -0.30
N THR A 37 -9.27 -1.99 0.07
CA THR A 37 -8.88 -3.25 0.70
C THR A 37 -9.53 -4.43 -0.02
N SER A 38 -8.81 -5.54 -0.13
CA SER A 38 -9.29 -6.83 -0.64
C SER A 38 -8.76 -7.96 0.23
N GLU A 39 -9.00 -9.21 -0.18
CA GLU A 39 -8.51 -10.38 0.54
C GLU A 39 -6.98 -10.43 0.59
N HIS A 40 -6.31 -10.10 -0.53
CA HIS A 40 -4.87 -10.27 -0.65
C HIS A 40 -4.08 -8.96 -0.63
N PHE A 41 -4.73 -7.85 -1.00
CA PHE A 41 -4.05 -6.58 -1.22
C PHE A 41 -4.70 -5.42 -0.48
N VAL A 42 -3.90 -4.38 -0.24
CA VAL A 42 -4.37 -3.08 0.25
C VAL A 42 -3.67 -1.97 -0.51
N VAL A 43 -4.44 -1.03 -1.06
CA VAL A 43 -3.88 0.19 -1.68
C VAL A 43 -3.88 1.31 -0.65
N CYS A 44 -2.71 1.90 -0.43
CA CYS A 44 -2.56 3.05 0.47
C CYS A 44 -1.92 4.23 -0.28
N THR A 45 -2.37 5.45 0.01
CA THR A 45 -1.81 6.66 -0.58
C THR A 45 -1.37 7.65 0.50
N ARG A 46 -0.44 8.52 0.15
CA ARG A 46 -0.13 9.73 0.92
C ARG A 46 0.14 10.89 -0.04
N PRO A 47 -0.11 12.15 0.37
CA PRO A 47 0.35 13.29 -0.41
C PRO A 47 1.86 13.21 -0.65
N ARG A 48 2.28 13.52 -1.87
CA ARG A 48 3.70 13.63 -2.19
C ARG A 48 4.32 14.76 -1.38
N ASP A 49 5.57 14.58 -0.97
CA ASP A 49 6.29 15.60 -0.23
C ASP A 49 6.44 16.87 -1.08
N PHE A 50 6.14 18.02 -0.48
CA PHE A 50 6.15 19.34 -1.12
C PHE A 50 5.15 19.56 -2.27
N ALA A 51 4.13 18.70 -2.42
CA ALA A 51 3.07 18.90 -3.40
C ALA A 51 2.13 20.05 -3.01
N THR A 52 1.73 20.86 -3.99
CA THR A 52 0.77 21.97 -3.82
C THR A 52 -0.67 21.49 -3.69
N GLN A 53 -1.07 20.43 -4.40
CA GLN A 53 -2.31 19.65 -4.22
C GLN A 53 -2.39 18.54 -5.28
N GLY A 54 -3.12 17.45 -5.01
CA GLY A 54 -3.49 16.44 -6.02
C GLY A 54 -2.40 15.44 -6.43
N GLU A 55 -1.16 15.59 -5.97
CA GLU A 55 -0.10 14.61 -6.22
C GLU A 55 0.04 13.63 -5.05
N PHE A 56 -0.09 12.35 -5.34
CA PHE A 56 -0.01 11.26 -4.36
C PHE A 56 1.15 10.32 -4.68
N VAL A 57 1.74 9.77 -3.61
CA VAL A 57 2.53 8.55 -3.66
C VAL A 57 1.66 7.42 -3.14
N TYR A 58 1.77 6.23 -3.74
CA TYR A 58 1.07 5.05 -3.26
C TYR A 58 2.03 3.92 -2.93
N THR A 59 1.53 3.00 -2.12
CA THR A 59 2.11 1.68 -1.92
C THR A 59 0.98 0.67 -1.87
N VAL A 60 1.23 -0.52 -2.39
CA VAL A 60 0.34 -1.67 -2.28
C VAL A 60 0.94 -2.60 -1.23
N ILE A 61 0.12 -3.06 -0.28
CA ILE A 61 0.45 -4.17 0.62
C ILE A 61 0.02 -5.45 -0.08
N ASP A 62 0.88 -6.47 -0.07
CA ASP A 62 0.54 -7.85 -0.44
C ASP A 62 0.73 -8.74 0.80
N TRP A 63 -0.39 -9.23 1.33
CA TRP A 63 -0.39 -10.09 2.51
C TRP A 63 0.25 -11.45 2.23
N ARG A 64 0.07 -12.01 1.03
CA ARG A 64 0.59 -13.33 0.67
C ARG A 64 2.11 -13.29 0.54
N GLY A 65 2.64 -12.20 0.00
CA GLY A 65 4.08 -11.97 -0.11
C GLY A 65 4.72 -11.41 1.16
N GLY A 66 3.95 -10.83 2.08
CA GLY A 66 4.50 -10.11 3.24
C GLY A 66 5.38 -8.93 2.82
N ILE A 67 4.98 -8.26 1.75
CA ILE A 67 5.72 -7.17 1.12
C ILE A 67 4.81 -5.96 0.91
N ARG A 68 5.44 -4.81 0.66
CA ARG A 68 4.76 -3.64 0.11
C ARG A 68 5.59 -2.96 -0.97
N GLY A 69 4.94 -2.29 -1.90
CA GLY A 69 5.60 -1.47 -2.91
C GLY A 69 4.66 -0.98 -4.01
N PRO A 70 5.16 -0.21 -4.98
CA PRO A 70 4.39 0.16 -6.16
C PRO A 70 4.22 -1.03 -7.10
N VAL A 71 3.24 -0.97 -8.01
CA VAL A 71 3.11 -2.00 -9.05
C VAL A 71 4.19 -1.89 -10.12
N ASN A 72 4.46 -3.00 -10.82
CA ASN A 72 5.46 -3.08 -11.88
C ASN A 72 4.91 -2.50 -13.20
N VAL A 73 5.04 -1.18 -13.39
CA VAL A 73 4.65 -0.50 -14.64
C VAL A 73 5.82 -0.37 -15.62
N VAL A 74 5.58 -0.65 -16.90
CA VAL A 74 6.60 -0.56 -17.97
C VAL A 74 6.65 0.82 -18.63
N ALA A 75 5.61 1.66 -18.52
CA ALA A 75 5.56 2.92 -19.27
C ALA A 75 4.80 4.10 -18.62
N GLN A 76 3.80 3.88 -17.75
CA GLN A 76 3.03 4.96 -17.11
C GLN A 76 2.75 4.66 -15.64
N SER A 77 2.81 5.68 -14.79
CA SER A 77 2.38 5.60 -13.40
C SER A 77 0.89 5.32 -13.31
N VAL A 78 0.48 4.47 -12.37
CA VAL A 78 -0.94 4.28 -12.05
C VAL A 78 -1.49 5.56 -11.42
N ASP A 79 -2.64 6.03 -11.90
CA ASP A 79 -3.38 7.10 -11.24
C ASP A 79 -4.10 6.53 -10.01
N VAL A 80 -3.96 7.22 -8.89
CA VAL A 80 -4.45 6.85 -7.56
C VAL A 80 -5.07 8.07 -6.86
N SER A 81 -5.45 9.07 -7.65
CA SER A 81 -5.98 10.34 -7.13
C SER A 81 -7.38 10.16 -6.54
N THR A 82 -8.19 9.22 -7.05
CA THR A 82 -9.54 8.91 -6.53
C THR A 82 -9.65 7.53 -5.89
N ASP A 83 -10.71 7.33 -5.09
CA ASP A 83 -11.01 6.03 -4.47
C ASP A 83 -11.40 4.99 -5.54
N GLU A 84 -12.10 5.42 -6.60
CA GLU A 84 -12.45 4.59 -7.75
C GLU A 84 -11.19 4.02 -8.42
N GLN A 85 -10.20 4.87 -8.70
CA GLN A 85 -8.94 4.43 -9.31
C GLN A 85 -8.15 3.50 -8.40
N CYS A 86 -8.18 3.72 -7.08
CA CYS A 86 -7.57 2.79 -6.13
C CYS A 86 -8.27 1.41 -6.14
N ARG A 87 -9.60 1.38 -6.30
CA ARG A 87 -10.36 0.13 -6.44
C ARG A 87 -10.08 -0.58 -7.76
N ASP A 88 -9.94 0.17 -8.86
CA ASP A 88 -9.58 -0.41 -10.17
C ASP A 88 -8.17 -1.05 -10.13
N LEU A 89 -7.20 -0.36 -9.53
CA LEU A 89 -5.86 -0.92 -9.30
C LEU A 89 -5.91 -2.21 -8.47
N LEU A 90 -6.70 -2.19 -7.39
CA LEU A 90 -6.86 -3.34 -6.51
C LEU A 90 -7.49 -4.53 -7.25
N HIS A 91 -8.51 -4.29 -8.07
CA HIS A 91 -9.11 -5.31 -8.91
C HIS A 91 -8.10 -5.91 -9.89
N ASP A 92 -7.33 -5.06 -10.57
CA ASP A 92 -6.31 -5.52 -11.52
C ASP A 92 -5.20 -6.37 -10.85
N LEU A 93 -4.88 -6.09 -9.58
CA LEU A 93 -3.96 -6.93 -8.78
C LEU A 93 -4.56 -8.30 -8.47
N GLU A 94 -5.82 -8.34 -8.02
CA GLU A 94 -6.50 -9.60 -7.69
C GLU A 94 -6.65 -10.53 -8.90
N VAL A 95 -6.91 -9.97 -10.09
CA VAL A 95 -6.99 -10.76 -11.33
C VAL A 95 -5.62 -11.01 -11.98
N GLY A 96 -4.52 -10.56 -11.36
CA GLY A 96 -3.15 -10.79 -11.82
C GLY A 96 -2.75 -10.01 -13.07
N ARG A 97 -3.46 -8.93 -13.43
CA ARG A 97 -3.05 -8.02 -14.50
C ARG A 97 -1.83 -7.19 -14.08
N TRP A 98 -1.74 -6.82 -12.81
CA TRP A 98 -0.59 -6.17 -12.22
C TRP A 98 0.04 -7.03 -11.13
N GLU A 99 1.33 -6.82 -10.93
CA GLU A 99 2.11 -7.39 -9.83
C GLU A 99 2.88 -6.28 -9.12
N ILE A 100 3.24 -6.49 -7.85
CA ILE A 100 4.13 -5.56 -7.14
C ILE A 100 5.53 -5.60 -7.75
N SER A 101 6.13 -4.42 -7.95
CA SER A 101 7.46 -4.26 -8.51
C SER A 101 8.51 -5.07 -7.77
N HIS A 102 9.25 -5.91 -8.49
CA HIS A 102 10.34 -6.71 -7.93
C HIS A 102 11.51 -5.86 -7.44
N ARG A 103 11.75 -4.71 -8.08
CA ARG A 103 12.89 -3.83 -7.81
C ARG A 103 12.60 -2.80 -6.72
N ASN A 104 11.34 -2.41 -6.56
CA ASN A 104 10.93 -1.30 -5.69
C ASN A 104 10.07 -1.74 -4.51
N ARG A 105 10.01 -3.05 -4.22
CA ARG A 105 9.31 -3.60 -3.04
C ARG A 105 10.22 -3.69 -1.82
N VAL A 106 9.61 -3.63 -0.65
CA VAL A 106 10.24 -3.83 0.65
C VAL A 106 9.41 -4.79 1.50
N PRO A 107 9.98 -5.41 2.56
CA PRO A 107 9.20 -6.19 3.52
C PRO A 107 8.09 -5.36 4.16
N LEU A 108 6.98 -6.00 4.49
CA LEU A 108 5.87 -5.35 5.17
C LEU A 108 6.20 -5.11 6.65
N ASP A 109 6.08 -3.85 7.09
CA ASP A 109 6.56 -3.38 8.39
C ASP A 109 5.61 -2.34 9.03
N ILE A 110 4.40 -2.74 9.42
CA ILE A 110 3.40 -1.83 10.00
C ILE A 110 3.73 -1.54 11.48
N LEU A 111 3.88 -0.25 11.84
CA LEU A 111 4.32 0.18 13.18
C LEU A 111 3.18 0.39 14.18
N ASP A 112 2.14 1.13 13.79
CA ASP A 112 0.98 1.41 14.64
C ASP A 112 -0.18 2.00 13.82
N ARG A 113 -1.40 1.87 14.36
CA ARG A 113 -2.62 2.50 13.84
C ARG A 113 -2.98 3.67 14.74
N ASP A 114 -3.16 4.87 14.20
CA ASP A 114 -3.89 5.90 14.93
C ASP A 114 -5.37 5.50 14.91
N GLN A 115 -5.80 4.70 15.89
CA GLN A 115 -7.23 4.50 16.16
C GLN A 115 -7.74 5.80 16.78
N SER A 116 -8.47 6.61 16.00
CA SER A 116 -9.22 7.76 16.51
C SER A 116 -10.67 7.36 16.75
#